data_AF-A0A1I0FKD1-F1
#
_entry.id   AF-A0A1I0FKD1-F1
#
_cell.length_a   1.000
_cell.length_b   1.000
_cell.length_c   1.000
_cell.angle_alpha   90.00
_cell.angle_beta   90.00
_cell.angle_gamma   90.00
#
_symmetry.space_group_name_H-M   'P 1'
#
loop_
_entity.id
_entity.type
_entity.pdbx_description
1 polymer ?
#
loop_
_entity_poly.entity_id
_entity_poly.type
_entity_poly.pdbx_seq_one_letter_code
_entity_poly.pdbx_strand_id
1 'polypeptide(L)'
;MIDSQSVKTIGASEGRGFDGGKKTKGRKRHIVVDTMGNLVQVIVHAANIHDTKAGCDVLKSVVEKCPTFEAFSGDAGYRGTAVEFVENT
;
A
#
# COMPACT_ATOMS: atom_id res chain seq x y z
N MET A 1 2.18 -7.69 7.97
CA MET A 1 3.25 -6.79 7.48
C MET A 1 2.82 -6.16 6.16
N ILE A 2 3.17 -4.90 5.91
CA ILE A 2 2.86 -4.17 4.67
C ILE A 2 4.12 -3.57 4.06
N ASP A 3 4.26 -3.67 2.74
CA ASP A 3 5.32 -3.02 1.98
C ASP A 3 4.83 -2.57 0.60
N SER A 4 5.47 -1.54 0.05
CA SER A 4 5.15 -1.01 -1.27
C SER A 4 6.23 -1.36 -2.29
N GLN A 5 5.83 -1.58 -3.54
CA GLN A 5 6.75 -1.73 -4.66
C GLN A 5 6.27 -0.96 -5.87
N SER A 6 7.14 -0.11 -6.43
CA SER A 6 6.88 0.58 -7.69
C SER A 6 7.54 -0.20 -8.83
N VAL A 7 6.77 -0.46 -9.88
CA VAL A 7 7.19 -1.27 -11.03
C VAL A 7 7.00 -0.47 -12.31
N LYS A 8 8.01 -0.49 -13.19
CA LYS A 8 7.91 0.09 -14.52
C LYS A 8 6.87 -0.67 -15.33
N THR A 9 6.00 0.06 -16.02
CA THR A 9 5.03 -0.52 -16.95
C THR A 9 5.25 0.00 -18.36
N ILE A 10 4.88 -0.80 -19.36
CA ILE A 10 4.98 -0.45 -20.79
C ILE A 10 3.60 0.04 -21.28
N GLY A 11 3.57 0.96 -22.24
CA GLY A 11 2.33 1.49 -22.85
C GLY A 11 1.74 2.70 -22.10
N ALA A 12 1.21 3.66 -22.85
CA ALA A 12 0.45 4.77 -22.26
C ALA A 12 -0.89 4.21 -21.75
N SER A 13 -1.05 4.17 -20.43
CA SER A 13 -2.32 3.79 -19.80
C SER A 13 -2.70 4.86 -18.79
N GLU A 14 -4.00 5.02 -18.58
CA GLU A 14 -4.52 5.75 -17.44
C GLU A 14 -4.09 5.05 -16.13
N GLY A 15 -3.89 5.84 -15.07
CA GLY A 15 -3.45 5.32 -13.76
C GLY A 15 -1.96 4.98 -13.65
N ARG A 16 -1.08 5.68 -14.37
CA ARG A 16 0.39 5.62 -14.18
C ARG A 16 0.88 6.88 -13.50
N GLY A 17 1.95 6.74 -12.70
CA GLY A 17 2.59 7.85 -12.00
C GLY A 17 4.10 7.71 -11.99
N PHE A 18 4.79 8.73 -11.48
CA PHE A 18 6.22 8.67 -11.19
C PHE A 18 6.42 8.63 -9.68
N ASP A 19 7.05 7.56 -9.21
CA ASP A 19 7.55 7.46 -7.85
C ASP A 19 8.94 8.11 -7.80
N GLY A 20 9.04 9.27 -7.14
CA GLY A 20 10.31 9.99 -6.99
C GLY A 20 11.32 9.27 -6.11
N GLY A 21 10.86 8.57 -5.06
CA GLY A 21 11.73 7.83 -4.16
C GLY A 21 12.36 6.62 -4.85
N LYS A 22 11.59 5.91 -5.68
CA LYS A 22 12.04 4.74 -6.44
C LYS A 22 12.50 5.07 -7.86
N LYS A 23 12.47 6.35 -8.26
CA LYS A 23 12.77 6.85 -9.62
C LYS A 23 12.11 6.02 -10.72
N THR A 24 10.86 5.64 -10.51
CA THR A 24 10.16 4.65 -11.34
C THR A 24 8.85 5.22 -11.88
N LYS A 25 8.73 5.21 -13.21
CA LYS A 25 7.48 5.56 -13.92
C LYS A 25 6.63 4.32 -14.16
N GLY A 26 5.51 4.19 -13.46
CA GLY A 26 4.62 3.06 -13.63
C GLY A 26 3.53 2.99 -12.58
N ARG A 27 3.34 1.81 -12.00
CA ARG A 27 2.33 1.55 -10.97
C ARG A 27 3.02 1.15 -9.67
N LYS A 28 2.39 1.45 -8.55
CA LYS A 28 2.82 1.02 -7.22
C LYS A 28 1.82 0.01 -6.68
N ARG A 29 2.33 -1.07 -6.11
CA ARG A 29 1.55 -2.09 -5.42
C ARG A 29 1.87 -2.07 -3.93
N HIS A 30 0.84 -2.13 -3.12
CA HIS A 30 0.93 -2.37 -1.69
C HIS A 30 0.56 -3.83 -1.43
N ILE A 31 1.44 -4.56 -0.76
CA ILE A 31 1.27 -5.98 -0.47
C ILE A 31 1.18 -6.13 1.04
N VAL A 32 0.12 -6.78 1.49
CA VAL A 32 -0.08 -7.16 2.89
C VAL A 32 0.07 -8.67 3.01
N VAL A 33 0.93 -9.08 3.92
CA VAL A 33 1.14 -10.49 4.29
C VAL A 33 0.91 -10.69 5.79
N ASP A 34 0.54 -11.91 6.18
CA ASP A 34 0.53 -12.30 7.59
C ASP A 34 1.96 -12.55 8.12
N THR A 35 2.08 -12.99 9.37
CA THR A 35 3.37 -13.28 10.01
C THR A 35 4.06 -14.54 9.45
N MET A 36 3.32 -15.42 8.78
CA MET A 36 3.84 -16.61 8.11
C MET A 36 4.23 -16.34 6.64
N GLY A 37 3.95 -15.14 6.13
CA GLY A 37 4.21 -14.75 4.74
C GLY A 37 3.08 -15.07 3.77
N ASN A 38 1.89 -15.47 4.25
CA ASN A 38 0.74 -15.69 3.38
C ASN A 38 0.18 -14.35 2.90
N LEU A 39 -0.25 -14.32 1.63
CA LEU A 39 -0.81 -13.12 1.01
C LEU A 39 -2.20 -12.82 1.58
N VAL A 40 -2.38 -11.64 2.17
CA VAL A 40 -3.66 -11.16 2.70
C VAL A 40 -4.35 -10.24 1.71
N GLN A 41 -3.63 -9.25 1.18
CA GLN A 41 -4.21 -8.28 0.27
C GLN A 41 -3.17 -7.62 -0.65
N VAL A 42 -3.62 -7.24 -1.86
CA VAL A 42 -2.84 -6.43 -2.81
C VAL A 42 -3.70 -5.31 -3.36
N ILE A 43 -3.20 -4.07 -3.29
CA ILE A 43 -3.80 -2.91 -3.95
C ILE A 43 -2.78 -2.32 -4.92
N VAL A 44 -3.23 -1.97 -6.13
CA VAL A 44 -2.37 -1.40 -7.18
C VAL A 44 -2.95 -0.06 -7.64
N HIS A 45 -2.10 0.97 -7.66
CA HIS A 45 -2.47 2.29 -8.12
C HIS A 45 -1.32 2.98 -8.88
N ALA A 46 -1.51 4.23 -9.28
CA ALA A 46 -0.48 5.03 -9.94
C ALA A 46 0.73 5.26 -9.02
N ALA A 47 1.96 5.18 -9.54
CA ALA A 47 3.15 5.18 -8.68
C ALA A 47 3.43 6.49 -7.94
N ASN A 48 2.79 7.59 -8.33
CA ASN A 48 2.93 8.91 -7.69
C ASN A 48 2.10 9.06 -6.41
N ILE A 49 1.22 8.11 -6.09
CA ILE A 49 0.49 8.15 -4.82
C ILE A 49 1.43 7.72 -3.69
N HIS A 50 1.45 8.52 -2.63
CA HIS A 50 2.33 8.32 -1.47
C HIS A 50 1.82 7.19 -0.57
N ASP A 51 2.75 6.46 0.06
CA ASP A 51 2.47 5.25 0.84
C ASP A 51 1.58 5.55 2.03
N THR A 52 1.81 6.67 2.73
CA THR A 52 0.93 7.22 3.78
C THR A 52 -0.54 7.33 3.37
N LYS A 53 -0.81 7.79 2.14
CA LYS A 53 -2.17 8.00 1.64
C LYS A 53 -2.80 6.69 1.17
N ALA A 54 -2.06 5.91 0.39
CA ALA A 54 -2.52 4.61 -0.10
C ALA A 54 -2.70 3.58 1.02
N GLY A 55 -1.92 3.69 2.10
CA GLY A 55 -1.98 2.83 3.27
C GLY A 55 -3.37 2.80 3.91
N CYS A 56 -4.08 3.93 3.98
CA CYS A 56 -5.45 3.99 4.49
C CYS A 56 -6.40 3.08 3.68
N ASP A 57 -6.36 3.19 2.35
CA ASP A 57 -7.22 2.38 1.46
C ASP A 57 -6.88 0.88 1.55
N VAL A 58 -5.58 0.55 1.69
CA VAL A 58 -5.12 -0.82 1.87
C VAL A 58 -5.62 -1.39 3.18
N LEU A 59 -5.44 -0.68 4.29
CA LEU A 59 -5.81 -1.14 5.63
C LEU A 59 -7.33 -1.29 5.76
N LYS A 60 -8.11 -0.34 5.22
CA LYS A 60 -9.56 -0.46 5.13
C LYS A 60 -9.97 -1.75 4.41
N SER A 61 -9.37 -2.00 3.25
CA SER A 61 -9.68 -3.20 2.46
C SER A 61 -9.24 -4.50 3.16
N VAL A 62 -8.19 -4.46 3.99
CA VAL A 62 -7.79 -5.60 4.82
C VAL A 62 -8.82 -5.87 5.92
N VAL A 63 -9.24 -4.85 6.66
CA VAL A 63 -10.23 -4.99 7.75
C VAL A 63 -11.57 -5.52 7.22
N GLU A 64 -12.00 -5.07 6.04
CA GLU A 64 -13.21 -5.58 5.38
C GLU A 64 -13.13 -7.08 5.02
N LYS A 65 -11.93 -7.58 4.68
CA LYS A 65 -11.70 -9.00 4.32
C LYS A 65 -11.36 -9.89 5.51
N CYS A 66 -10.65 -9.33 6.48
CA CYS A 66 -10.12 -10.00 7.65
C CYS A 66 -10.45 -9.16 8.89
N PRO A 67 -11.67 -9.23 9.44
CA PRO A 67 -12.09 -8.40 10.57
C PRO A 67 -11.28 -8.62 11.85
N THR A 68 -10.55 -9.73 11.95
CA THR A 68 -9.65 -10.06 13.07
C THR A 68 -8.26 -9.46 12.90
N PHE A 69 -8.06 -8.55 11.94
CA PHE A 69 -6.77 -7.90 11.72
C PHE A 69 -6.59 -6.75 12.71
N GLU A 70 -5.76 -6.96 13.73
CA GLU A 70 -5.64 -6.04 14.87
C GLU A 70 -4.50 -5.02 14.73
N ALA A 71 -3.48 -5.33 13.93
CA ALA A 71 -2.31 -4.47 13.80
C ALA A 71 -1.56 -4.72 12.49
N PHE A 72 -0.81 -3.71 12.05
CA PHE A 72 0.11 -3.83 10.94
C PHE A 72 1.53 -3.40 11.34
N SER A 73 2.49 -3.83 10.54
CA SER A 73 3.89 -3.39 10.62
C SER A 73 4.33 -3.02 9.21
N GLY A 74 4.96 -1.85 9.07
CA GLY A 74 5.46 -1.30 7.81
C GLY A 74 6.60 -0.32 8.06
N ASP A 75 7.19 0.22 7.00
CA ASP A 75 8.27 1.20 7.10
C ASP A 75 7.78 2.62 7.46
N ALA A 76 8.72 3.57 7.51
CA ALA A 76 8.41 4.96 7.81
C ALA A 76 7.52 5.64 6.74
N GLY A 77 7.39 5.06 5.54
CA GLY A 77 6.51 5.53 4.48
C GLY A 77 5.02 5.41 4.82
N TYR A 78 4.65 4.57 5.78
CA TYR A 78 3.28 4.41 6.28
C TYR A 78 2.97 5.20 7.56
N ARG A 79 3.90 6.06 8.02
CA ARG A 79 3.63 6.95 9.16
C ARG A 79 2.58 8.01 8.79
N GLY A 80 1.98 8.65 9.80
CA GLY A 80 1.01 9.72 9.62
C GLY A 80 -0.41 9.16 9.45
N THR A 81 -1.10 9.54 8.36
CA THR A 81 -2.53 9.25 8.18
C THR A 81 -2.89 7.76 8.22
N ALA A 82 -1.98 6.86 7.83
CA ALA A 82 -2.24 5.42 7.92
C ALA A 82 -2.16 4.88 9.36
N VAL A 83 -1.37 5.50 10.24
CA VAL A 83 -1.36 5.19 11.68
C VAL A 83 -2.63 5.76 12.32
N GLU A 84 -2.95 7.02 12.05
CA GLU A 84 -4.19 7.67 12.53
C GLU A 84 -5.45 6.90 12.09
N PHE A 85 -5.46 6.35 10.88
CA PHE A 85 -6.57 5.52 10.40
C PHE A 85 -6.81 4.31 11.29
N VAL A 86 -5.74 3.63 11.72
CA VAL A 86 -5.85 2.44 12.59
C VAL A 86 -6.22 2.81 14.02
N GLU A 87 -5.75 3.95 14.53
CA GLU A 87 -6.14 4.42 15.86
C GLU A 87 -7.62 4.80 15.97
N ASN A 88 -8.27 5.12 14.84
CA ASN A 88 -9.66 5.55 14.76
C ASN A 88 -10.64 4.46 14.24
N THR A 89 -10.16 3.26 13.96
CA THR A 89 -10.97 2.13 13.46
C THR A 89 -11.03 1.02 14.50
#